data_AF-A0A0G1MC63-F1
#
_entry.id   AF-A0A0G1MC63-F1
#
_cell.length_a   1.000
_cell.length_b   1.000
_cell.length_c   1.000
_cell.angle_alpha   90.00
_cell.angle_beta   90.00
_cell.angle_gamma   90.00
#
_symmetry.space_group_name_H-M   'P 1'
#
loop_
_entity.id
_entity.type
_entity.pdbx_description
1 polymer ?
#
loop_
_entity_poly.entity_id
_entity_poly.type
_entity_poly.pdbx_seq_one_letter_code
_entity_poly.pdbx_strand_id
1 'polypeptide(L)'
;MNKKQVLIIGSSLVLLFLLPILVSAQTLRDQKRDTRQDIQQKRQDMRQDVTDKRQNMMQDIRQKRDAMKTEMMEKKGKLTEEMREKRETMRSEIRDKRETFHEEVKGMREEFREKAQERREELKKKLGEKRAERIEAFFDRMLKKFENALDRLNNFAERIGKRLDKAEENGKDVAALRTKLDKAETAIDDAQNALEDAKAQYAAAVSDPDFKKSFAKVRELVYGVAEKVKVAHRALVDVVRSTKGLGGGNATSTEP
;
A
#
# COMPACT_ATOMS: atom_id res chain seq x y z
N MET A 1 19.68 41.59 129.54
CA MET A 1 18.28 41.20 129.83
C MET A 1 17.68 40.62 128.55
N ASN A 2 17.60 39.28 128.39
CA ASN A 2 16.41 38.42 128.60
C ASN A 2 15.20 38.85 127.75
N LYS A 3 14.49 38.04 126.94
CA LYS A 3 14.46 36.58 126.71
C LYS A 3 13.40 36.27 125.61
N LYS A 4 13.55 35.10 124.96
CA LYS A 4 12.51 34.17 124.40
C LYS A 4 12.13 34.22 122.91
N GLN A 5 12.43 33.09 122.26
CA GLN A 5 11.77 32.51 121.08
C GLN A 5 10.36 31.99 121.43
N VAL A 6 9.43 31.96 120.46
CA VAL A 6 8.34 30.96 120.39
C VAL A 6 7.98 30.64 118.92
N LEU A 7 7.80 29.34 118.70
CA LEU A 7 7.46 28.55 117.52
C LEU A 7 5.93 28.43 117.34
N ILE A 8 5.37 28.53 116.13
CA ILE A 8 4.02 27.99 115.80
C ILE A 8 4.03 27.31 114.43
N ILE A 9 3.72 26.02 114.46
CA ILE A 9 3.44 25.12 113.34
C ILE A 9 1.90 25.05 113.19
N GLY A 10 1.39 25.09 111.95
CA GLY A 10 0.12 24.44 111.60
C GLY A 10 -0.88 25.28 110.81
N SER A 11 -1.07 24.95 109.53
CA SER A 11 -2.40 24.90 108.88
C SER A 11 -2.28 24.18 107.54
N SER A 12 -2.70 22.92 107.56
CA SER A 12 -2.72 21.98 106.44
C SER A 12 -4.07 22.06 105.70
N LEU A 13 -4.10 21.49 104.48
CA LEU A 13 -5.27 21.02 103.73
C LEU A 13 -6.33 22.05 103.27
N VAL A 14 -6.26 22.48 102.00
CA VAL A 14 -7.44 22.59 101.08
C VAL A 14 -7.10 22.33 99.59
N LEU A 15 -5.83 22.31 99.17
CA LEU A 15 -5.46 22.20 97.75
C LEU A 15 -5.55 20.79 97.09
N LEU A 16 -6.25 19.83 97.69
CA LEU A 16 -6.16 18.41 97.29
C LEU A 16 -7.40 17.81 96.58
N PHE A 17 -8.36 18.63 96.12
CA PHE A 17 -9.57 18.10 95.45
C PHE A 17 -9.89 18.64 94.05
N LEU A 18 -8.99 19.40 93.40
CA LEU A 18 -9.13 19.83 91.99
C LEU A 18 -8.14 19.19 91.01
N LEU A 19 -7.15 18.45 91.50
CA LEU A 19 -6.09 17.84 90.68
C LEU A 19 -6.51 16.61 89.83
N PRO A 20 -7.47 15.73 90.20
CA PRO A 20 -7.79 14.56 89.38
C PRO A 20 -8.51 14.90 88.06
N ILE A 21 -9.32 15.96 88.06
CA ILE A 21 -10.10 16.39 86.87
C ILE A 21 -9.19 17.07 85.84
N LEU A 22 -8.19 17.83 86.30
CA LEU A 22 -7.23 18.50 85.43
C LEU A 22 -6.26 17.51 84.74
N VAL A 23 -5.83 16.48 85.47
CA VAL A 23 -4.98 15.39 84.95
C VAL A 23 -5.75 14.54 83.93
N SER A 24 -7.03 14.24 84.17
CA SER A 24 -7.88 13.51 83.20
C SER A 24 -8.22 14.33 81.94
N ALA A 25 -8.34 15.65 82.05
CA ALA A 25 -8.51 16.55 80.90
C ALA A 25 -7.21 16.79 80.11
N GLN A 26 -6.05 16.55 80.71
CA GLN A 26 -4.74 16.54 80.04
C GLN A 26 -4.53 15.22 79.30
N THR A 27 -4.79 14.07 79.92
CA THR A 27 -4.68 12.76 79.26
C THR A 27 -5.64 12.63 78.07
N LEU A 28 -6.88 13.14 78.17
CA LEU A 28 -7.82 13.19 77.04
C LEU A 28 -7.38 14.16 75.93
N ARG A 29 -6.68 15.25 76.27
CA ARG A 29 -6.13 16.21 75.28
C ARG A 29 -4.92 15.63 74.57
N ASP A 30 -4.05 14.92 75.29
CA ASP A 30 -2.88 14.25 74.73
C ASP A 30 -3.30 13.06 73.88
N GLN A 31 -4.28 12.26 74.32
CA GLN A 31 -4.86 11.18 73.51
C GLN A 31 -5.55 11.70 72.24
N LYS A 32 -6.21 12.87 72.29
CA LYS A 32 -6.76 13.56 71.09
C LYS A 32 -5.68 14.16 70.19
N ARG A 33 -4.53 14.58 70.73
CA ARG A 33 -3.38 15.09 69.98
C ARG A 33 -2.65 13.95 69.28
N ASP A 34 -2.39 12.85 69.97
CA ASP A 34 -1.78 11.64 69.42
C ASP A 34 -2.64 11.06 68.30
N THR A 35 -3.96 10.90 68.53
CA THR A 35 -4.86 10.42 67.47
C THR A 35 -4.93 11.37 66.27
N ARG A 36 -4.84 12.70 66.47
CA ARG A 36 -4.74 13.66 65.36
C ARG A 36 -3.43 13.55 64.60
N GLN A 37 -2.31 13.42 65.31
CA GLN A 37 -0.99 13.23 64.70
C GLN A 37 -0.94 11.92 63.92
N ASP A 38 -1.46 10.83 64.49
CA ASP A 38 -1.52 9.52 63.83
C ASP A 38 -2.43 9.53 62.59
N ILE A 39 -3.56 10.24 62.64
CA ILE A 39 -4.43 10.46 61.47
C ILE A 39 -3.76 11.33 60.41
N GLN A 40 -3.00 12.35 60.80
CA GLN A 40 -2.23 13.19 59.86
C GLN A 40 -1.12 12.38 59.19
N GLN A 41 -0.37 11.59 59.97
CA GLN A 41 0.69 10.70 59.49
C GLN A 41 0.11 9.69 58.49
N LYS A 42 -0.97 8.96 58.86
CA LYS A 42 -1.66 8.02 57.96
C LYS A 42 -2.16 8.65 56.67
N ARG A 43 -2.64 9.89 56.71
CA ARG A 43 -3.06 10.62 55.49
C ARG A 43 -1.87 11.00 54.62
N GLN A 44 -0.74 11.35 55.23
CA GLN A 44 0.48 11.69 54.52
C GLN A 44 1.09 10.45 53.86
N ASP A 45 1.17 9.35 54.59
CA ASP A 45 1.63 8.05 54.08
C ASP A 45 0.72 7.52 52.97
N MET A 46 -0.61 7.62 53.14
CA MET A 46 -1.57 7.23 52.10
C MET A 46 -1.46 8.11 50.85
N ARG A 47 -1.20 9.42 51.01
CA ARG A 47 -0.93 10.30 49.86
C ARG A 47 0.36 9.93 49.15
N GLN A 48 1.41 9.61 49.91
CA GLN A 48 2.69 9.15 49.38
C GLN A 48 2.49 7.85 48.58
N ASP A 49 1.85 6.83 49.17
CA ASP A 49 1.59 5.54 48.54
C ASP A 49 0.73 5.65 47.27
N VAL A 50 -0.30 6.51 47.27
CA VAL A 50 -1.10 6.80 46.07
C VAL A 50 -0.26 7.49 44.99
N THR A 51 0.65 8.39 45.38
CA THR A 51 1.52 9.11 44.43
C THR A 51 2.55 8.17 43.83
N ASP A 52 3.17 7.32 44.65
CA ASP A 52 4.15 6.33 44.25
C ASP A 52 3.52 5.26 43.35
N LYS A 53 2.34 4.72 43.72
CA LYS A 53 1.58 3.80 42.85
C LYS A 53 1.22 4.44 41.51
N ARG A 54 0.85 5.72 41.50
CA ARG A 54 0.53 6.43 40.25
C ARG A 54 1.77 6.65 39.39
N GLN A 55 2.93 6.98 39.98
CA GLN A 55 4.20 7.10 39.27
C GLN A 55 4.62 5.76 38.68
N ASN A 56 4.59 4.70 39.47
CA ASN A 56 4.93 3.34 39.03
C ASN A 56 4.01 2.88 37.90
N MET A 57 2.68 3.08 38.04
CA MET A 57 1.72 2.76 36.99
C MET A 57 1.97 3.56 35.70
N MET A 58 2.31 4.85 35.79
CA MET A 58 2.64 5.65 34.61
C MET A 58 3.93 5.21 33.94
N GLN A 59 4.93 4.82 34.73
CA GLN A 59 6.18 4.28 34.23
C GLN A 59 5.96 2.95 33.49
N ASP A 60 5.16 2.05 34.07
CA ASP A 60 4.77 0.78 33.44
C ASP A 60 3.99 0.99 32.14
N ILE A 61 3.01 1.89 32.12
CA ILE A 61 2.24 2.22 30.91
C ILE A 61 3.17 2.78 29.82
N ARG A 62 4.12 3.65 30.19
CA ARG A 62 5.08 4.23 29.25
C ARG A 62 6.00 3.17 28.67
N GLN A 63 6.56 2.30 29.52
CA GLN A 63 7.39 1.18 29.09
C GLN A 63 6.62 0.22 28.17
N LYS A 64 5.38 -0.14 28.52
CA LYS A 64 4.52 -0.98 27.66
C LYS A 64 4.22 -0.33 26.32
N ARG A 65 3.96 0.98 26.29
CA ARG A 65 3.70 1.73 25.05
C ARG A 65 4.92 1.80 24.15
N ASP A 66 6.09 2.05 24.74
CA ASP A 66 7.35 2.12 24.00
C ASP A 66 7.73 0.75 23.45
N ALA A 67 7.59 -0.31 24.25
CA ALA A 67 7.79 -1.70 23.80
C ALA A 67 6.82 -2.05 22.65
N MET A 68 5.52 -1.77 22.81
CA MET A 68 4.52 -2.01 21.77
C MET A 68 4.82 -1.22 20.49
N LYS A 69 5.30 0.03 20.60
CA LYS A 69 5.68 0.85 19.45
C LYS A 69 6.88 0.26 18.73
N THR A 70 7.89 -0.21 19.46
CA THR A 70 9.08 -0.85 18.88
C THR A 70 8.70 -2.16 18.17
N GLU A 71 7.93 -3.04 18.83
CA GLU A 71 7.45 -4.28 18.21
C GLU A 71 6.60 -4.02 16.96
N MET A 72 5.75 -3.00 16.99
CA MET A 72 4.92 -2.62 15.85
C MET A 72 5.78 -2.09 14.69
N MET A 73 6.83 -1.30 14.98
CA MET A 73 7.77 -0.82 13.96
C MET A 73 8.56 -1.97 13.34
N GLU A 74 9.05 -2.91 14.15
CA GLU A 74 9.76 -4.09 13.65
C GLU A 74 8.85 -4.99 12.80
N LYS A 75 7.63 -5.27 13.27
CA LYS A 75 6.65 -6.05 12.50
C LYS A 75 6.27 -5.34 11.20
N LYS A 76 6.10 -4.03 11.21
CA LYS A 76 5.87 -3.24 9.99
C LYS A 76 7.06 -3.31 9.04
N GLY A 77 8.29 -3.19 9.55
CA GLY A 77 9.51 -3.31 8.75
C GLY A 77 9.60 -4.66 8.05
N LYS A 78 9.46 -5.76 8.82
CA LYS A 78 9.47 -7.13 8.29
C LYS A 78 8.37 -7.38 7.26
N LEU A 79 7.13 -6.97 7.57
CA LEU A 79 6.01 -7.10 6.64
C LEU A 79 6.23 -6.30 5.35
N THR A 80 6.83 -5.11 5.45
CA THR A 80 7.14 -4.29 4.27
C THR A 80 8.18 -4.95 3.39
N GLU A 81 9.21 -5.57 3.99
CA GLU A 81 10.25 -6.29 3.28
C GLU A 81 9.71 -7.57 2.61
N GLU A 82 8.96 -8.40 3.34
CA GLU A 82 8.32 -9.60 2.78
C GLU A 82 7.36 -9.25 1.62
N MET A 83 6.60 -8.17 1.76
CA MET A 83 5.71 -7.68 0.69
C MET A 83 6.49 -7.14 -0.51
N ARG A 84 7.67 -6.57 -0.29
CA ARG A 84 8.57 -6.12 -1.35
C ARG A 84 9.14 -7.31 -2.12
N GLU A 85 9.72 -8.29 -1.43
CA GLU A 85 10.25 -9.51 -2.05
C GLU A 85 9.16 -10.28 -2.82
N LYS A 86 7.96 -10.41 -2.23
CA LYS A 86 6.82 -11.05 -2.91
C LYS A 86 6.36 -10.30 -4.15
N ARG A 87 6.48 -8.96 -4.17
CA ARG A 87 6.19 -8.15 -5.35
C ARG A 87 7.27 -8.30 -6.41
N GLU A 88 8.54 -8.35 -6.02
CA GLU A 88 9.67 -8.52 -6.95
C GLU A 88 9.62 -9.89 -7.63
N THR A 89 9.38 -10.96 -6.86
CA THR A 89 9.20 -12.32 -7.39
C THR A 89 8.01 -12.42 -8.35
N MET A 90 6.83 -11.94 -7.93
CA MET A 90 5.64 -11.91 -8.80
C MET A 90 5.88 -11.07 -10.06
N ARG A 91 6.61 -9.96 -9.97
CA ARG A 91 6.98 -9.14 -11.13
C ARG A 91 7.90 -9.90 -12.09
N SER A 92 8.87 -10.65 -11.58
CA SER A 92 9.75 -11.48 -12.42
C SER A 92 8.93 -12.55 -13.14
N GLU A 93 8.08 -13.29 -12.44
CA GLU A 93 7.25 -14.33 -13.06
C GLU A 93 6.31 -13.77 -14.13
N ILE A 94 5.72 -12.60 -13.89
CA ILE A 94 4.88 -11.91 -14.88
C ILE A 94 5.72 -11.49 -16.09
N ARG A 95 6.94 -11.01 -15.87
CA ARG A 95 7.86 -10.61 -16.95
C ARG A 95 8.23 -11.82 -17.82
N ASP A 96 8.61 -12.93 -17.20
CA ASP A 96 9.03 -14.13 -17.91
C ASP A 96 7.87 -14.71 -18.72
N LYS A 97 6.67 -14.80 -18.12
CA LYS A 97 5.45 -15.23 -18.83
C LYS A 97 5.10 -14.32 -20.01
N ARG A 98 5.39 -13.03 -19.90
CA ARG A 98 5.15 -12.06 -20.98
C ARG A 98 6.16 -12.21 -22.10
N GLU A 99 7.41 -12.49 -21.78
CA GLU A 99 8.43 -12.73 -22.79
C GLU A 99 8.11 -14.00 -23.59
N THR A 100 7.75 -15.10 -22.90
CA THR A 100 7.30 -16.33 -23.56
C THR A 100 6.04 -16.11 -24.41
N PHE A 101 5.06 -15.39 -23.86
CA PHE A 101 3.84 -15.06 -24.61
C PHE A 101 4.15 -14.20 -25.85
N HIS A 102 5.09 -13.27 -25.75
CA HIS A 102 5.49 -12.43 -26.88
C HIS A 102 6.17 -13.25 -28.00
N GLU A 103 6.96 -14.25 -27.65
CA GLU A 103 7.55 -15.20 -28.60
C GLU A 103 6.46 -16.07 -29.26
N GLU A 104 5.52 -16.60 -28.50
CA GLU A 104 4.38 -17.36 -29.02
C GLU A 104 3.56 -16.51 -30.02
N VAL A 105 3.27 -15.25 -29.68
CA VAL A 105 2.55 -14.32 -30.56
C VAL A 105 3.32 -14.04 -31.86
N LYS A 106 4.66 -13.97 -31.81
CA LYS A 106 5.48 -13.87 -33.03
C LYS A 106 5.38 -15.12 -33.88
N GLY A 107 5.44 -16.31 -33.29
CA GLY A 107 5.25 -17.57 -34.01
C GLY A 107 3.87 -17.65 -34.67
N MET A 108 2.81 -17.34 -33.94
CA MET A 108 1.44 -17.31 -34.47
C MET A 108 1.28 -16.29 -35.62
N ARG A 109 1.99 -15.16 -35.56
CA ARG A 109 2.01 -14.16 -36.63
C ARG A 109 2.62 -14.70 -37.92
N GLU A 110 3.71 -15.46 -37.83
CA GLU A 110 4.37 -16.07 -38.99
C GLU A 110 3.50 -17.18 -39.58
N GLU A 111 3.01 -18.09 -38.75
CA GLU A 111 2.12 -19.18 -39.17
C GLU A 111 0.85 -18.64 -39.87
N PHE A 112 0.26 -17.56 -39.33
CA PHE A 112 -0.91 -16.95 -39.92
C PHE A 112 -0.63 -16.37 -41.32
N ARG A 113 0.59 -15.85 -41.56
CA ARG A 113 1.01 -15.32 -42.87
C ARG A 113 1.29 -16.43 -43.88
N GLU A 114 1.91 -17.52 -43.45
CA GLU A 114 2.17 -18.67 -44.31
C GLU A 114 0.87 -19.27 -44.86
N LYS A 115 -0.15 -19.40 -44.01
CA LYS A 115 -1.48 -19.90 -44.39
C LYS A 115 -2.33 -18.91 -45.22
N ALA A 116 -1.80 -17.75 -45.59
CA ALA A 116 -2.56 -16.74 -46.34
C ALA A 116 -2.91 -17.19 -47.77
N GLN A 117 -2.04 -17.93 -48.43
CA GLN A 117 -2.32 -18.45 -49.78
C GLN A 117 -3.45 -19.48 -49.74
N GLU A 118 -3.41 -20.43 -48.80
CA GLU A 118 -4.44 -21.44 -48.59
C GLU A 118 -5.82 -20.80 -48.32
N ARG A 119 -5.88 -19.81 -47.42
CA ARG A 119 -7.12 -19.08 -47.15
C ARG A 119 -7.65 -18.36 -48.38
N ARG A 120 -6.76 -17.76 -49.18
CA ARG A 120 -7.13 -17.07 -50.42
C ARG A 120 -7.74 -18.05 -51.44
N GLU A 121 -7.19 -19.25 -51.56
CA GLU A 121 -7.73 -20.29 -52.44
C GLU A 121 -9.09 -20.79 -51.96
N GLU A 122 -9.25 -21.02 -50.66
CA GLU A 122 -10.53 -21.43 -50.08
C GLU A 122 -11.62 -20.35 -50.29
N LEU A 123 -11.28 -19.09 -50.07
CA LEU A 123 -12.17 -17.96 -50.36
C LEU A 123 -12.47 -17.83 -51.86
N LYS A 124 -11.50 -18.11 -52.75
CA LYS A 124 -11.70 -18.06 -54.20
C LYS A 124 -12.75 -19.07 -54.64
N LYS A 125 -12.76 -20.28 -54.07
CA LYS A 125 -13.78 -21.31 -54.33
C LYS A 125 -15.18 -20.86 -53.90
N LYS A 126 -15.31 -20.13 -52.80
CA LYS A 126 -16.60 -19.74 -52.20
C LYS A 126 -17.17 -18.42 -52.76
N LEU A 127 -16.31 -17.44 -53.04
CA LEU A 127 -16.71 -16.04 -53.26
C LEU A 127 -16.23 -15.45 -54.58
N GLY A 128 -15.42 -16.20 -55.33
CA GLY A 128 -14.74 -15.74 -56.53
C GLY A 128 -13.45 -14.95 -56.24
N GLU A 129 -12.55 -14.95 -57.22
CA GLU A 129 -11.17 -14.46 -57.11
C GLU A 129 -11.05 -13.00 -56.64
N LYS A 130 -11.74 -12.07 -57.32
CA LYS A 130 -11.69 -10.64 -56.98
C LYS A 130 -12.20 -10.34 -55.58
N ARG A 131 -13.09 -11.16 -55.02
CA ARG A 131 -13.64 -10.95 -53.68
C ARG A 131 -12.73 -11.54 -52.61
N ALA A 132 -12.21 -12.75 -52.85
CA ALA A 132 -11.22 -13.40 -52.00
C ALA A 132 -9.99 -12.51 -51.79
N GLU A 133 -9.41 -11.99 -52.88
CA GLU A 133 -8.24 -11.11 -52.82
C GLU A 133 -8.50 -9.83 -52.02
N ARG A 134 -9.67 -9.20 -52.22
CA ARG A 134 -10.04 -7.98 -51.49
C ARG A 134 -10.19 -8.22 -49.99
N ILE A 135 -10.77 -9.35 -49.59
CA ILE A 135 -10.99 -9.70 -48.19
C ILE A 135 -9.65 -10.00 -47.51
N GLU A 136 -8.82 -10.86 -48.11
CA GLU A 136 -7.51 -11.22 -47.54
C GLU A 136 -6.60 -9.99 -47.44
N ALA A 137 -6.52 -9.17 -48.50
CA ALA A 137 -5.72 -7.95 -48.48
C ALA A 137 -6.25 -6.90 -47.49
N PHE A 138 -7.56 -6.87 -47.24
CA PHE A 138 -8.12 -6.00 -46.20
C PHE A 138 -7.72 -6.47 -44.81
N PHE A 139 -7.89 -7.76 -44.52
CA PHE A 139 -7.57 -8.34 -43.22
C PHE A 139 -6.06 -8.22 -42.93
N ASP A 140 -5.19 -8.54 -43.89
CA ASP A 140 -3.73 -8.38 -43.75
C ASP A 140 -3.31 -6.94 -43.44
N ARG A 141 -3.83 -5.94 -44.18
CA ARG A 141 -3.51 -4.53 -43.91
C ARG A 141 -3.96 -4.09 -42.53
N MET A 142 -5.09 -4.59 -42.06
CA MET A 142 -5.62 -4.29 -40.74
C MET A 142 -4.77 -4.96 -39.65
N LEU A 143 -4.42 -6.23 -39.80
CA LEU A 143 -3.50 -6.94 -38.89
C LEU A 143 -2.18 -6.18 -38.77
N LYS A 144 -1.55 -5.84 -39.89
CA LYS A 144 -0.28 -5.06 -39.89
C LYS A 144 -0.40 -3.76 -39.11
N LYS A 145 -1.54 -3.06 -39.19
CA LYS A 145 -1.77 -1.83 -38.41
C LYS A 145 -1.82 -2.10 -36.91
N PHE A 146 -2.53 -3.14 -36.48
CA PHE A 146 -2.62 -3.49 -35.06
C PHE A 146 -1.28 -4.00 -34.53
N GLU A 147 -0.60 -4.88 -35.26
CA GLU A 147 0.73 -5.37 -34.91
C GLU A 147 1.71 -4.20 -34.73
N ASN A 148 1.78 -3.29 -35.70
CA ASN A 148 2.64 -2.11 -35.60
C ASN A 148 2.25 -1.19 -34.43
N ALA A 149 0.96 -1.11 -34.08
CA ALA A 149 0.51 -0.34 -32.93
C ALA A 149 0.95 -1.01 -31.62
N LEU A 150 0.76 -2.32 -31.49
CA LEU A 150 1.18 -3.11 -30.33
C LEU A 150 2.69 -3.07 -30.14
N ASP A 151 3.47 -3.21 -31.21
CA ASP A 151 4.94 -3.08 -31.17
C ASP A 151 5.37 -1.71 -30.63
N ARG A 152 4.70 -0.62 -31.06
CA ARG A 152 4.96 0.73 -30.54
C ARG A 152 4.58 0.85 -29.06
N LEU A 153 3.45 0.29 -28.64
CA LEU A 153 3.00 0.31 -27.24
C LEU A 153 3.99 -0.43 -26.33
N ASN A 154 4.46 -1.61 -26.75
CA ASN A 154 5.50 -2.37 -26.05
C ASN A 154 6.80 -1.58 -25.92
N ASN A 155 7.27 -0.98 -27.02
CA ASN A 155 8.46 -0.13 -26.99
C ASN A 155 8.29 1.08 -26.05
N PHE A 156 7.09 1.65 -25.94
CA PHE A 156 6.83 2.71 -24.97
C PHE A 156 6.82 2.20 -23.53
N ALA A 157 6.19 1.05 -23.26
CA ALA A 157 6.20 0.43 -21.93
C ALA A 157 7.64 0.15 -21.47
N GLU A 158 8.48 -0.44 -22.32
CA GLU A 158 9.88 -0.73 -22.03
C GLU A 158 10.67 0.55 -21.72
N ARG A 159 10.51 1.60 -22.55
CA ARG A 159 11.18 2.89 -22.32
C ARG A 159 10.73 3.57 -21.02
N ILE A 160 9.46 3.44 -20.66
CA ILE A 160 8.93 3.94 -19.39
C ILE A 160 9.53 3.13 -18.24
N GLY A 161 9.57 1.80 -18.33
CA GLY A 161 10.22 0.91 -17.37
C GLY A 161 11.66 1.36 -17.07
N LYS A 162 12.49 1.50 -18.12
CA LYS A 162 13.89 1.98 -17.99
C LYS A 162 14.00 3.34 -17.30
N ARG A 163 13.03 4.24 -17.52
CA ARG A 163 13.01 5.56 -16.85
C ARG A 163 12.62 5.46 -15.38
N LEU A 164 11.72 4.54 -15.03
CA LEU A 164 11.34 4.27 -13.65
C LEU A 164 12.50 3.61 -12.88
N ASP A 165 13.18 2.64 -13.49
CA ASP A 165 14.40 2.02 -12.93
C ASP A 165 15.43 3.11 -12.58
N LYS A 166 15.75 3.97 -13.54
CA LYS A 166 16.67 5.10 -13.32
C LYS A 166 16.18 6.08 -12.25
N ALA A 167 14.88 6.32 -12.14
CA ALA A 167 14.33 7.23 -11.12
C ALA A 167 14.43 6.62 -9.70
N GLU A 168 14.23 5.31 -9.59
CA GLU A 168 14.36 4.54 -8.35
C GLU A 168 15.82 4.49 -7.86
N GLU A 169 16.78 4.28 -8.77
CA GLU A 169 18.22 4.38 -8.49
C GLU A 169 18.62 5.77 -7.96
N ASN A 170 17.92 6.81 -8.43
CA ASN A 170 18.10 8.19 -7.95
C ASN A 170 17.31 8.49 -6.65
N GLY A 171 16.78 7.47 -5.97
CA GLY A 171 16.09 7.58 -4.69
C GLY A 171 14.67 8.16 -4.78
N LYS A 172 14.06 8.20 -5.96
CA LYS A 172 12.67 8.67 -6.11
C LYS A 172 11.69 7.52 -5.87
N ASP A 173 10.61 7.79 -5.15
CA ASP A 173 9.51 6.84 -5.02
C ASP A 173 8.74 6.72 -6.35
N VAL A 174 8.85 5.55 -6.97
CA VAL A 174 8.18 5.20 -8.23
C VAL A 174 7.08 4.15 -8.04
N ALA A 175 6.74 3.78 -6.80
CA ALA A 175 5.83 2.66 -6.53
C ALA A 175 4.46 2.83 -7.21
N ALA A 176 3.88 4.02 -7.13
CA ALA A 176 2.61 4.33 -7.79
C ALA A 176 2.69 4.28 -9.33
N LEU A 177 3.83 4.70 -9.90
CA LEU A 177 4.05 4.70 -11.35
C LEU A 177 4.28 3.30 -11.88
N ARG A 178 4.99 2.45 -11.13
CA ARG A 178 5.13 1.02 -11.41
C ARG A 178 3.78 0.34 -11.50
N THR A 179 2.90 0.57 -10.52
CA THR A 179 1.52 0.02 -10.56
C THR A 179 0.74 0.49 -11.79
N LYS A 180 0.91 1.75 -12.22
CA LYS A 180 0.28 2.25 -13.45
C LYS A 180 0.87 1.61 -14.70
N LEU A 181 2.19 1.40 -14.74
CA LEU A 181 2.86 0.72 -15.84
C LEU A 181 2.38 -0.73 -15.95
N ASP A 182 2.29 -1.45 -14.83
CA ASP A 182 1.81 -2.84 -14.81
C ASP A 182 0.38 -2.95 -15.38
N LYS A 183 -0.49 -1.97 -15.07
CA LYS A 183 -1.84 -1.87 -15.66
C LYS A 183 -1.80 -1.59 -17.16
N ALA A 184 -0.89 -0.73 -17.62
CA ALA A 184 -0.74 -0.42 -19.03
C ALA A 184 -0.25 -1.65 -19.81
N GLU A 185 0.71 -2.38 -19.27
CA GLU A 185 1.21 -3.64 -19.85
C GLU A 185 0.10 -4.70 -19.90
N THR A 186 -0.70 -4.85 -18.83
CA THR A 186 -1.86 -5.76 -18.84
C THR A 186 -2.86 -5.41 -19.96
N ALA A 187 -3.09 -4.11 -20.19
CA ALA A 187 -3.96 -3.68 -21.28
C ALA A 187 -3.36 -3.94 -22.68
N ILE A 188 -2.03 -3.98 -22.82
CA ILE A 188 -1.34 -4.40 -24.05
C ILE A 188 -1.52 -5.90 -24.26
N ASP A 189 -1.32 -6.71 -23.22
CA ASP A 189 -1.52 -8.17 -23.25
C ASP A 189 -2.95 -8.51 -23.69
N ASP A 190 -3.95 -7.85 -23.10
CA ASP A 190 -5.36 -7.96 -23.50
C ASP A 190 -5.60 -7.66 -24.99
N ALA A 191 -4.91 -6.66 -25.53
CA ALA A 191 -5.05 -6.25 -26.92
C ALA A 191 -4.35 -7.24 -27.87
N GLN A 192 -3.23 -7.84 -27.45
CA GLN A 192 -2.56 -8.94 -28.17
C GLN A 192 -3.45 -10.18 -28.21
N ASN A 193 -3.99 -10.61 -27.06
CA ASN A 193 -4.92 -11.74 -26.98
C ASN A 193 -6.13 -11.54 -27.90
N ALA A 194 -6.77 -10.37 -27.85
CA ALA A 194 -7.90 -10.07 -28.73
C ALA A 194 -7.54 -10.12 -30.22
N LEU A 195 -6.30 -9.74 -30.58
CA LEU A 195 -5.82 -9.81 -31.96
C LEU A 195 -5.61 -11.26 -32.41
N GLU A 196 -5.09 -12.12 -31.54
CA GLU A 196 -4.95 -13.56 -31.80
C GLU A 196 -6.32 -14.24 -31.93
N ASP A 197 -7.29 -13.89 -31.07
CA ASP A 197 -8.67 -14.37 -31.19
C ASP A 197 -9.29 -13.95 -32.54
N ALA A 198 -9.04 -12.71 -32.98
CA ALA A 198 -9.52 -12.24 -34.28
C ALA A 198 -8.88 -12.98 -35.45
N LYS A 199 -7.58 -13.32 -35.36
CA LYS A 199 -6.88 -14.15 -36.37
C LYS A 199 -7.47 -15.56 -36.41
N ALA A 200 -7.61 -16.20 -35.26
CA ALA A 200 -8.18 -17.55 -35.16
C ALA A 200 -9.61 -17.59 -35.70
N GLN A 201 -10.45 -16.63 -35.32
CA GLN A 201 -11.83 -16.54 -35.80
C GLN A 201 -11.90 -16.26 -37.30
N TYR A 202 -10.98 -15.48 -37.87
CA TYR A 202 -10.92 -15.28 -39.32
C TYR A 202 -10.53 -16.56 -40.05
N ALA A 203 -9.50 -17.27 -39.58
CA ALA A 203 -9.12 -18.56 -40.15
C ALA A 203 -10.29 -19.56 -40.13
N ALA A 204 -11.00 -19.67 -39.00
CA ALA A 204 -12.19 -20.50 -38.89
C ALA A 204 -13.33 -20.03 -39.81
N ALA A 205 -13.54 -18.71 -39.94
CA ALA A 205 -14.57 -18.17 -40.82
C ALA A 205 -14.31 -18.48 -42.29
N VAL A 206 -13.04 -18.51 -42.73
CA VAL A 206 -12.68 -18.87 -44.11
C VAL A 206 -13.14 -20.28 -44.45
N SER A 207 -13.08 -21.22 -43.50
CA SER A 207 -13.52 -22.60 -43.70
C SER A 207 -15.02 -22.84 -43.50
N ASP A 208 -15.74 -21.86 -42.95
CA ASP A 208 -17.20 -21.92 -42.76
C ASP A 208 -17.98 -21.92 -44.09
N PRO A 209 -19.02 -22.76 -44.25
CA PRO A 209 -19.94 -22.71 -45.39
C PRO A 209 -20.66 -21.35 -45.53
N ASP A 210 -21.07 -20.73 -44.42
CA ASP A 210 -21.69 -19.40 -44.38
C ASP A 210 -20.65 -18.34 -43.96
N PHE A 211 -19.69 -18.11 -44.87
CA PHE A 211 -18.64 -17.11 -44.67
C PHE A 211 -19.20 -15.73 -44.30
N LYS A 212 -20.35 -15.31 -44.86
CA LYS A 212 -20.90 -13.97 -44.63
C LYS A 212 -21.31 -13.78 -43.17
N LYS A 213 -21.96 -14.79 -42.58
CA LYS A 213 -22.36 -14.78 -41.18
C LYS A 213 -21.13 -14.87 -40.26
N SER A 214 -20.20 -15.78 -40.55
CA SER A 214 -19.02 -15.97 -39.70
C SER A 214 -18.04 -14.78 -39.78
N PHE A 215 -17.93 -14.13 -40.93
CA PHE A 215 -17.16 -12.89 -41.08
C PHE A 215 -17.78 -11.69 -40.35
N ALA A 216 -19.08 -11.70 -40.05
CA ALA A 216 -19.68 -10.66 -39.22
C ALA A 216 -19.10 -10.68 -37.80
N LYS A 217 -18.87 -11.88 -37.23
CA LYS A 217 -18.21 -12.06 -35.94
C LYS A 217 -16.76 -11.62 -35.96
N VAL A 218 -16.03 -11.91 -37.05
CA VAL A 218 -14.65 -11.42 -37.24
C VAL A 218 -14.60 -9.90 -37.14
N ARG A 219 -15.53 -9.20 -37.80
CA ARG A 219 -15.60 -7.73 -37.75
C ARG A 219 -15.83 -7.22 -36.34
N GLU A 220 -16.71 -7.86 -35.57
CA GLU A 220 -16.98 -7.51 -34.17
C GLU A 220 -15.72 -7.64 -33.31
N LEU A 221 -15.00 -8.76 -33.42
CA LEU A 221 -13.74 -8.97 -32.70
C LEU A 221 -12.70 -7.90 -33.06
N VAL A 222 -12.57 -7.58 -34.36
CA VAL A 222 -11.68 -6.52 -34.84
C VAL A 222 -11.99 -5.15 -34.20
N TYR A 223 -13.27 -4.80 -34.04
CA TYR A 223 -13.64 -3.58 -33.32
C TYR A 223 -13.23 -3.66 -31.84
N GLY A 224 -13.39 -4.83 -31.22
CA GLY A 224 -12.88 -5.12 -29.88
C GLY A 224 -11.38 -4.90 -29.76
N VAL A 225 -10.58 -5.41 -30.70
CA VAL A 225 -9.12 -5.19 -30.77
C VAL A 225 -8.82 -3.70 -30.80
N ALA A 226 -9.50 -2.94 -31.67
CA ALA A 226 -9.26 -1.51 -31.80
C ALA A 226 -9.53 -0.75 -30.50
N GLU A 227 -10.56 -1.14 -29.73
CA GLU A 227 -10.83 -0.49 -28.45
C GLU A 227 -9.80 -0.89 -27.38
N LYS A 228 -9.40 -2.16 -27.31
CA LYS A 228 -8.35 -2.62 -26.40
C LYS A 228 -7.01 -1.91 -26.66
N VAL A 229 -6.62 -1.74 -27.92
CA VAL A 229 -5.42 -0.96 -28.31
C VAL A 229 -5.52 0.50 -27.84
N LYS A 230 -6.69 1.14 -27.94
CA LYS A 230 -6.88 2.50 -27.41
C LYS A 230 -6.80 2.53 -25.89
N VAL A 231 -7.35 1.54 -25.20
CA VAL A 231 -7.26 1.43 -23.73
C VAL A 231 -5.81 1.31 -23.30
N ALA A 232 -5.03 0.44 -23.93
CA ALA A 232 -3.59 0.30 -23.70
C ALA A 232 -2.84 1.63 -23.92
N HIS A 233 -3.11 2.31 -25.03
CA HIS A 233 -2.53 3.62 -25.31
C HIS A 233 -2.89 4.67 -24.24
N ARG A 234 -4.16 4.76 -23.83
CA ARG A 234 -4.60 5.68 -22.77
C ARG A 234 -3.90 5.39 -21.44
N ALA A 235 -3.75 4.11 -21.09
CA ALA A 235 -3.04 3.69 -19.88
C ALA A 235 -1.58 4.13 -19.89
N LEU A 236 -0.86 3.91 -21.00
CA LEU A 236 0.53 4.40 -21.14
C LEU A 236 0.62 5.93 -21.07
N VAL A 237 -0.31 6.65 -21.71
CA VAL A 237 -0.36 8.11 -21.63
C VAL A 237 -0.57 8.59 -20.19
N ASP A 238 -1.41 7.90 -19.40
CA ASP A 238 -1.60 8.23 -17.98
C ASP A 238 -0.31 8.03 -17.16
N VAL A 239 0.45 6.95 -17.44
CA VAL A 239 1.78 6.75 -16.84
C VAL A 239 2.67 7.93 -17.19
N VAL A 240 2.80 8.27 -18.48
CA VAL A 240 3.66 9.38 -18.94
C VAL A 240 3.25 10.71 -18.30
N ARG A 241 1.96 11.02 -18.24
CA ARG A 241 1.47 12.25 -17.58
C ARG A 241 1.86 12.30 -16.11
N SER A 242 1.77 11.15 -15.43
CA SER A 242 2.14 11.02 -14.02
C SER A 242 3.66 11.12 -13.82
N THR A 243 4.48 10.66 -14.79
CA THR A 243 5.94 10.81 -14.73
C THR A 243 6.41 12.26 -14.93
N LYS A 244 5.59 13.14 -15.51
CA LYS A 244 5.96 14.52 -15.83
C LYS A 244 6.28 15.36 -14.58
N GLY A 245 5.80 14.95 -13.39
CA GLY A 245 6.15 15.55 -12.10
C GLY A 245 7.48 15.07 -11.49
N LEU A 246 8.09 14.00 -12.03
CA LEU A 246 9.40 13.51 -11.56
C LEU A 246 10.59 14.25 -12.21
N GLY A 247 10.34 15.09 -13.21
CA GLY A 247 11.35 15.83 -13.98
C GLY A 247 11.52 17.27 -13.51
N GLY A 248 12.11 17.48 -12.34
CA GLY A 248 12.86 18.72 -12.08
C GLY A 248 14.28 18.55 -12.65
N GLY A 249 14.62 19.30 -13.70
CA GLY A 249 15.98 19.31 -14.27
C GLY A 249 16.06 19.75 -15.74
N ASN A 250 16.23 21.06 -15.94
CA ASN A 250 16.79 21.77 -17.09
C ASN A 250 16.03 21.72 -18.42
N ALA A 251 15.01 22.58 -18.53
CA ALA A 251 14.86 23.35 -19.77
C ALA A 251 16.13 24.19 -19.91
N THR A 252 16.93 23.92 -20.95
CA THR A 252 18.00 24.82 -21.39
C THR A 252 17.35 26.13 -21.80
N SER A 253 17.37 27.11 -20.88
CA SER A 253 17.17 28.51 -21.22
C SER A 253 18.38 28.93 -22.04
N THR A 254 18.23 28.93 -23.36
CA THR A 254 19.09 29.72 -24.23
C THR A 254 18.58 31.15 -24.08
N GLU A 255 19.31 31.96 -23.29
CA GLU A 255 19.05 33.39 -23.19
C GLU A 255 19.32 34.09 -24.53
N PRO A 256 18.59 35.18 -24.83
CA PRO A 256 18.61 35.88 -26.12
C PRO A 256 19.93 36.59 -26.44
#